data_AF-A0A938LX27-F1
#
_entry.id   AF-A0A938LX27-F1
#
_cell.length_a   1.000
_cell.length_b   1.000
_cell.length_c   1.000
_cell.angle_alpha   90.00
_cell.angle_beta   90.00
_cell.angle_gamma   90.00
#
_symmetry.space_group_name_H-M   'P 1'
#
loop_
_entity.id
_entity.type
_entity.pdbx_description
1 polymer ?
#
loop_
_entity_poly.entity_id
_entity_poly.type
_entity_poly.pdbx_seq_one_letter_code
_entity_poly.pdbx_strand_id
1 'polypeptide(L)'
;MKQMGVNMIWQLRTSVLAIIVASVNVGLSQGPYQVKTAHPRLFIEDVAELARRCAGPLAADYAVVKQRADDAVKRGNIQYITNAWSIPEDLMNCGLAYLVERERGGNARPYADVIIKQWGDGTLIANRNGSHFGYHPIAYDWIYDALTPEQRVRFGDALGSWLRYYTNEPRILLRWGHWEYNQTWGPIHLNIGNTRDALTQKLLIALAIRGAGTRYEADAKTFLDSWNQRVPAECLPAFNRMGGVWSESYGHGAYGPVTVIPYAFHAWRTATGIDLFRQLEPWGYPVEEPRWVAYTMMPHNERTAWIDDGDGSRPAAFARAAPMLRDGLSQWFCDRGSEWLRERWQRVACYDPAIPATPPESLPLGYLFPGAGHVYMRSAWNDPNATWAFFGCGPQFAGHSRDDEGHFLIAKRGALVSRQGGQGHNDSDYYAGGSLIYNIVTIFDPSEKFRRDKGNENDGGLVRHVYEGGPFP
;
A
#
# COMPACT_ATOMS: atom_id res chain seq x y z
N MET A 1 9.74 -47.96 61.34
CA MET A 1 9.80 -47.40 59.96
C MET A 1 8.37 -47.15 59.52
N LYS A 2 7.90 -45.89 59.51
CA LYS A 2 7.47 -45.12 58.30
C LYS A 2 6.58 -45.93 57.34
N GLN A 3 5.38 -45.53 56.91
CA GLN A 3 4.61 -44.29 57.01
C GLN A 3 3.21 -44.56 56.43
N MET A 4 2.24 -43.73 56.81
CA MET A 4 0.82 -43.73 56.41
C MET A 4 0.57 -43.69 54.89
N GLY A 5 -0.57 -44.27 54.46
CA GLY A 5 -1.16 -44.05 53.14
C GLY A 5 -2.69 -44.17 53.22
N VAL A 6 -3.36 -43.01 53.17
CA VAL A 6 -4.81 -42.81 53.21
C VAL A 6 -5.35 -42.85 51.79
N ASN A 7 -6.35 -43.69 51.51
CA ASN A 7 -7.17 -43.59 50.29
C ASN A 7 -8.51 -42.92 50.67
N MET A 8 -8.64 -41.63 50.33
CA MET A 8 -9.88 -40.87 50.49
C MET A 8 -10.45 -40.55 49.11
N ILE A 9 -11.63 -41.10 48.86
CA ILE A 9 -12.50 -40.81 47.71
C ILE A 9 -13.11 -39.43 47.90
N TRP A 10 -12.94 -38.52 46.94
CA TRP A 10 -13.83 -37.37 46.75
C TRP A 10 -14.10 -37.13 45.27
N GLN A 11 -15.38 -37.18 44.92
CA GLN A 11 -15.95 -36.66 43.69
C GLN A 11 -15.78 -35.14 43.67
N LEU A 12 -15.35 -34.59 42.53
CA LEU A 12 -15.70 -33.22 42.16
C LEU A 12 -16.08 -33.19 40.68
N ARG A 13 -17.36 -32.91 40.47
CA ARG A 13 -17.98 -32.60 39.19
C ARG A 13 -17.45 -31.25 38.72
N THR A 14 -16.90 -31.20 37.51
CA THR A 14 -16.72 -29.95 36.77
C THR A 14 -17.54 -30.05 35.48
N SER A 15 -18.71 -29.43 35.53
CA SER A 15 -19.55 -29.14 34.37
C SER A 15 -18.76 -28.23 33.43
N VAL A 16 -18.40 -28.72 32.25
CA VAL A 16 -17.89 -27.88 31.16
C VAL A 16 -19.09 -27.18 30.54
N LEU A 17 -19.28 -25.90 30.90
CA LEU A 17 -20.19 -25.01 30.22
C LEU A 17 -19.54 -24.66 28.87
N ALA A 18 -19.99 -25.30 27.79
CA ALA A 18 -19.65 -24.87 26.44
C ALA A 18 -20.38 -23.55 26.17
N ILE A 19 -19.69 -22.43 26.40
CA ILE A 19 -20.14 -21.12 25.91
C ILE A 19 -19.86 -21.12 24.41
N ILE A 20 -20.88 -21.44 23.62
CA ILE A 20 -20.91 -21.09 22.20
C ILE A 20 -21.09 -19.57 22.18
N VAL A 21 -19.98 -18.83 22.08
CA VAL A 21 -20.02 -17.43 21.63
C VAL A 21 -20.31 -17.49 20.14
N ALA A 22 -21.59 -17.46 19.79
CA ALA A 22 -21.98 -17.05 18.45
C ALA A 22 -21.57 -15.59 18.30
N SER A 23 -20.43 -15.34 17.68
CA SER A 23 -20.03 -14.03 17.19
C SER A 23 -21.04 -13.62 16.12
N VAL A 24 -22.14 -13.01 16.56
CA VAL A 24 -22.99 -12.24 15.67
C VAL A 24 -22.14 -11.04 15.24
N ASN A 25 -21.48 -11.16 14.10
CA ASN A 25 -20.99 -10.03 13.33
C ASN A 25 -22.22 -9.21 12.91
N VAL A 26 -22.73 -8.39 13.82
CA VAL A 26 -23.61 -7.28 13.47
C VAL A 26 -22.72 -6.37 12.64
N GLY A 27 -22.86 -6.46 11.32
CA GLY A 27 -22.17 -5.57 10.40
C GLY A 27 -22.41 -4.14 10.84
N LEU A 28 -21.37 -3.51 11.39
CA LEU A 28 -21.38 -2.09 11.68
C LEU A 28 -21.40 -1.38 10.33
N SER A 29 -22.61 -1.20 9.79
CA SER A 29 -22.90 -0.28 8.72
C SER A 29 -22.33 1.07 9.14
N GLN A 30 -21.19 1.48 8.54
CA GLN A 30 -20.71 2.83 8.69
C GLN A 30 -21.83 3.80 8.31
N GLY A 31 -21.94 4.89 9.07
CA GLY A 31 -22.93 5.92 8.83
C GLY A 31 -22.82 6.50 7.41
N PRO A 32 -23.78 7.34 7.00
CA PRO A 32 -23.72 8.01 5.70
C PRO A 32 -22.42 8.82 5.57
N TYR A 33 -21.77 8.75 4.41
CA TYR A 33 -20.60 9.58 4.08
C TYR A 33 -21.02 10.80 3.26
N GLN A 34 -20.22 11.86 3.32
CA GLN A 34 -20.36 13.04 2.47
C GLN A 34 -19.01 13.35 1.82
N VAL A 35 -19.00 13.53 0.50
CA VAL A 35 -17.80 14.00 -0.21
C VAL A 35 -17.77 15.53 -0.16
N LYS A 36 -16.64 16.10 0.24
CA LYS A 36 -16.36 17.55 0.19
C LYS A 36 -16.71 18.08 -1.21
N THR A 37 -17.49 19.15 -1.26
CA THR A 37 -17.91 19.78 -2.53
C THR A 37 -16.80 20.63 -3.14
N ALA A 38 -15.95 21.21 -2.30
CA ALA A 38 -14.82 22.02 -2.73
C ALA A 38 -13.61 21.16 -3.13
N HIS A 39 -12.87 21.64 -4.11
CA HIS A 39 -11.61 21.10 -4.59
C HIS A 39 -10.42 21.96 -4.09
N PRO A 40 -9.23 21.37 -3.86
CA PRO A 40 -8.96 19.94 -3.89
C PRO A 40 -9.57 19.21 -2.68
N ARG A 41 -9.80 17.92 -2.87
CA ARG A 41 -10.27 16.95 -1.87
C ARG A 41 -9.45 15.67 -1.86
N LEU A 42 -8.63 15.41 -2.88
CA LEU A 42 -7.66 14.32 -2.90
C LEU A 42 -6.35 14.78 -2.25
N PHE A 43 -5.98 14.14 -1.14
CA PHE A 43 -4.74 14.29 -0.38
C PHE A 43 -4.49 15.62 0.34
N ILE A 44 -5.06 16.71 -0.16
CA ILE A 44 -4.85 18.06 0.36
C ILE A 44 -6.13 18.50 1.10
N GLU A 45 -6.01 18.72 2.40
CA GLU A 45 -7.12 19.19 3.26
C GLU A 45 -7.37 20.69 3.07
N ASP A 46 -6.30 21.47 3.13
CA ASP A 46 -6.28 22.93 3.10
C ASP A 46 -5.09 23.44 2.26
N VAL A 47 -5.41 24.24 1.23
CA VAL A 47 -4.42 24.79 0.29
C VAL A 47 -3.64 25.95 0.90
N ALA A 48 -4.25 26.77 1.77
CA ALA A 48 -3.56 27.85 2.47
C ALA A 48 -2.50 27.28 3.40
N GLU A 49 -2.84 26.22 4.14
CA GLU A 49 -1.89 25.50 4.99
C GLU A 49 -0.78 24.82 4.17
N LEU A 50 -1.11 24.22 3.02
CA LEU A 50 -0.10 23.71 2.08
C LEU A 50 0.87 24.82 1.64
N ALA A 51 0.36 25.97 1.18
CA ALA A 51 1.19 27.07 0.69
C ALA A 51 2.10 27.65 1.79
N ARG A 52 1.60 27.71 3.04
CA ARG A 52 2.36 28.10 4.23
C ARG A 52 3.48 27.10 4.54
N ARG A 53 3.21 25.79 4.49
CA ARG A 53 4.24 24.74 4.66
C ARG A 53 5.32 24.85 3.59
N CYS A 54 4.93 25.07 2.33
CA CYS A 54 5.85 25.31 1.21
C CYS A 54 6.66 26.60 1.33
N ALA A 55 6.29 27.53 2.21
CA ALA A 55 7.05 28.76 2.48
C ALA A 55 7.95 28.62 3.71
N GLY A 56 7.71 27.61 4.55
CA GLY A 56 8.48 27.34 5.77
C GLY A 56 9.09 25.94 5.73
N PRO A 57 8.56 24.98 6.51
CA PRO A 57 9.22 23.69 6.75
C PRO A 57 9.43 22.82 5.50
N LEU A 58 8.65 23.03 4.43
CA LEU A 58 8.75 22.28 3.17
C LEU A 58 9.32 23.12 2.02
N ALA A 59 9.95 24.26 2.30
CA ALA A 59 10.46 25.15 1.24
C ALA A 59 11.48 24.47 0.31
N ALA A 60 12.38 23.64 0.84
CA ALA A 60 13.37 22.92 0.04
C ALA A 60 12.74 21.85 -0.87
N ASP A 61 11.82 21.05 -0.33
CA ASP A 61 11.08 20.05 -1.12
C ASP A 61 10.21 20.73 -2.18
N TYR A 62 9.56 21.84 -1.83
CA TYR A 62 8.75 22.61 -2.77
C TYR A 62 9.58 23.24 -3.88
N ALA A 63 10.79 23.73 -3.60
CA ALA A 63 11.68 24.25 -4.64
C ALA A 63 12.00 23.20 -5.72
N VAL A 64 12.19 21.93 -5.31
CA VAL A 64 12.39 20.82 -6.25
C VAL A 64 11.12 20.54 -7.07
N VAL A 65 9.95 20.51 -6.43
CA VAL A 65 8.65 20.36 -7.11
C VAL A 65 8.45 21.48 -8.13
N LYS A 66 8.63 22.73 -7.72
CA LYS A 66 8.44 23.91 -8.54
C LYS A 66 9.40 23.93 -9.73
N GLN A 67 10.67 23.64 -9.52
CA GLN A 67 11.66 23.60 -10.60
C GLN A 67 11.26 22.57 -11.68
N ARG A 68 10.79 21.38 -11.29
CA ARG A 68 10.33 20.37 -12.25
C ARG A 68 9.07 20.81 -13.00
N ALA A 69 8.15 21.49 -12.31
CA ALA A 69 6.97 22.07 -12.93
C ALA A 69 7.34 23.18 -13.93
N ASP A 70 8.27 24.08 -13.56
CA ASP A 70 8.80 25.13 -14.43
C ASP A 70 9.46 24.53 -15.69
N ASP A 71 10.24 23.46 -15.52
CA ASP A 71 10.86 22.77 -16.64
C ASP A 71 9.82 22.12 -17.56
N ALA A 72 8.75 21.52 -17.02
CA ALA A 72 7.66 20.95 -17.80
C ALA A 72 6.89 22.02 -18.60
N VAL A 73 6.61 23.18 -17.97
CA VAL A 73 6.01 24.34 -18.65
C VAL A 73 6.92 24.85 -19.77
N LYS A 74 8.22 25.00 -19.51
CA LYS A 74 9.20 25.44 -20.51
C LYS A 74 9.31 24.47 -21.68
N ARG A 75 9.25 23.15 -21.42
CA ARG A 75 9.20 22.11 -22.46
C ARG A 75 7.86 22.10 -23.19
N GLY A 76 6.78 22.53 -22.54
CA GLY A 76 5.43 22.50 -23.07
C GLY A 76 4.82 21.10 -23.17
N ASN A 77 5.34 20.14 -22.39
CA ASN A 77 4.87 18.75 -22.30
C ASN A 77 5.04 18.16 -20.88
N ILE A 78 4.32 17.07 -20.61
CA ILE A 78 4.44 16.28 -19.38
C ILE A 78 5.23 15.01 -19.69
N GLN A 79 6.41 14.84 -19.10
CA GLN A 79 7.23 13.65 -19.33
C GLN A 79 6.58 12.40 -18.73
N TYR A 80 6.80 11.26 -19.40
CA TYR A 80 6.38 9.93 -18.96
C TYR A 80 4.87 9.71 -18.79
N ILE A 81 4.02 10.65 -19.22
CA ILE A 81 2.56 10.54 -19.08
C ILE A 81 1.93 9.38 -19.88
N THR A 82 2.69 8.77 -20.80
CA THR A 82 2.29 7.57 -21.55
C THR A 82 3.20 6.37 -21.27
N ASN A 83 4.15 6.48 -20.34
CA ASN A 83 5.07 5.39 -20.01
C ASN A 83 4.49 4.53 -18.89
N ALA A 84 3.97 3.36 -19.24
CA ALA A 84 3.37 2.40 -18.31
C ALA A 84 4.26 2.01 -17.11
N TRP A 85 5.57 2.19 -17.16
CA TRP A 85 6.49 1.78 -16.10
C TRP A 85 7.02 2.94 -15.24
N SER A 86 6.49 4.15 -15.42
CA SER A 86 6.96 5.34 -14.71
C SER A 86 5.83 6.04 -13.99
N ILE A 87 6.15 6.71 -12.88
CA ILE A 87 5.22 7.65 -12.25
C ILE A 87 5.26 8.94 -13.10
N PRO A 88 4.11 9.50 -13.53
CA PRO A 88 4.08 10.74 -14.31
C PRO A 88 4.35 11.95 -13.40
N GLU A 89 5.58 12.08 -12.88
CA GLU A 89 5.93 13.07 -11.85
C GLU A 89 5.64 14.52 -12.28
N ASP A 90 5.91 14.88 -13.53
CA ASP A 90 5.61 16.21 -14.08
C ASP A 90 4.14 16.57 -13.90
N LEU A 91 3.22 15.60 -14.03
CA LEU A 91 1.79 15.80 -13.84
C LEU A 91 1.49 16.24 -12.40
N MET A 92 2.13 15.59 -11.42
CA MET A 92 1.94 15.89 -9.99
C MET A 92 2.63 17.19 -9.59
N ASN A 93 3.83 17.44 -10.12
CA ASN A 93 4.56 18.66 -9.84
C ASN A 93 3.82 19.89 -10.38
N CYS A 94 3.29 19.83 -11.61
CA CYS A 94 2.48 20.92 -12.16
C CYS A 94 1.17 21.13 -11.39
N GLY A 95 0.49 20.06 -10.97
CA GLY A 95 -0.73 20.18 -10.16
C GLY A 95 -0.47 20.84 -8.80
N LEU A 96 0.62 20.49 -8.11
CA LEU A 96 1.00 21.15 -6.85
C LEU A 96 1.46 22.58 -7.04
N ALA A 97 2.29 22.85 -8.04
CA ALA A 97 2.75 24.21 -8.35
C ALA A 97 1.56 25.12 -8.69
N TYR A 98 0.56 24.61 -9.42
CA TYR A 98 -0.69 25.33 -9.66
C TYR A 98 -1.36 25.76 -8.36
N LEU A 99 -1.59 24.81 -7.43
CA LEU A 99 -2.26 25.09 -6.16
C LEU A 99 -1.49 26.11 -5.31
N VAL A 100 -0.18 25.88 -5.13
CA VAL A 100 0.66 26.71 -4.24
C VAL A 100 0.87 28.11 -4.79
N GLU A 101 1.19 28.25 -6.09
CA GLU A 101 1.41 29.57 -6.68
C GLU A 101 0.10 30.36 -6.78
N ARG A 102 -1.04 29.71 -7.02
CA ARG A 102 -2.35 30.38 -7.04
C ARG A 102 -2.69 30.97 -5.67
N GLU A 103 -2.51 30.17 -4.63
CA GLU A 103 -2.76 30.59 -3.24
C GLU A 103 -1.88 31.76 -2.81
N ARG A 104 -0.64 31.81 -3.33
CA ARG A 104 0.29 32.92 -3.10
C ARG A 104 0.00 34.18 -3.94
N GLY A 105 -1.02 34.16 -4.80
CA GLY A 105 -1.31 35.25 -5.74
C GLY A 105 -0.32 35.34 -6.90
N GLY A 106 0.48 34.30 -7.14
CA GLY A 106 1.43 34.19 -8.25
C GLY A 106 0.78 33.71 -9.55
N ASN A 107 1.58 33.67 -10.63
CA ASN A 107 1.12 33.17 -11.92
C ASN A 107 1.10 31.63 -11.97
N ALA A 108 -0.02 31.04 -11.56
CA ALA A 108 -0.19 29.59 -11.55
C ALA A 108 -0.70 28.98 -12.87
N ARG A 109 -1.33 29.80 -13.72
CA ARG A 109 -2.06 29.33 -14.91
C ARG A 109 -1.23 28.45 -15.86
N PRO A 110 0.06 28.74 -16.13
CA PRO A 110 0.88 27.93 -17.03
C PRO A 110 0.99 26.45 -16.61
N TYR A 111 0.99 26.15 -15.32
CA TYR A 111 1.08 24.77 -14.82
C TYR A 111 -0.19 23.97 -15.11
N ALA A 112 -1.37 24.59 -14.99
CA ALA A 112 -2.62 23.96 -15.38
C ALA A 112 -2.73 23.83 -16.91
N ASP A 113 -2.31 24.85 -17.66
CA ASP A 113 -2.42 24.86 -19.12
C ASP A 113 -1.58 23.75 -19.78
N VAL A 114 -0.39 23.44 -19.27
CA VAL A 114 0.41 22.32 -19.82
C VAL A 114 -0.27 20.97 -19.59
N ILE A 115 -0.96 20.79 -18.45
CA ILE A 115 -1.76 19.58 -18.16
C ILE A 115 -2.95 19.50 -19.11
N ILE A 116 -3.73 20.59 -19.22
CA ILE A 116 -4.92 20.68 -20.08
C ILE A 116 -4.55 20.41 -21.55
N LYS A 117 -3.45 21.01 -22.03
CA LYS A 117 -2.93 20.79 -23.37
C LYS A 117 -2.60 19.30 -23.61
N GLN A 118 -1.96 18.66 -22.64
CA GLN A 118 -1.57 17.25 -22.75
C GLN A 118 -2.79 16.32 -22.74
N TRP A 119 -3.84 16.66 -21.98
CA TRP A 119 -5.10 15.91 -22.00
C TRP A 119 -5.90 16.10 -23.28
N GLY A 120 -5.83 17.27 -23.90
CA GLY A 120 -6.44 17.56 -25.20
C GLY A 120 -7.96 17.35 -25.19
N ASP A 121 -8.42 16.32 -25.90
CA ASP A 121 -9.82 15.91 -25.98
C ASP A 121 -10.23 14.88 -24.93
N GLY A 122 -9.30 14.45 -24.06
CA GLY A 122 -9.51 13.41 -23.05
C GLY A 122 -9.15 11.99 -23.51
N THR A 123 -8.77 11.79 -24.77
CA THR A 123 -8.39 10.46 -25.29
C THR A 123 -7.22 9.85 -24.54
N LEU A 124 -6.24 10.67 -24.12
CA LEU A 124 -5.10 10.22 -23.32
C LEU A 124 -5.58 9.62 -21.99
N ILE A 125 -6.50 10.29 -21.30
CA ILE A 125 -7.04 9.84 -20.01
C ILE A 125 -7.78 8.51 -20.20
N ALA A 126 -8.60 8.40 -21.25
CA ALA A 126 -9.44 7.23 -21.53
C ALA A 126 -8.69 6.05 -22.19
N ASN A 127 -7.38 6.19 -22.46
CA ASN A 127 -6.61 5.22 -23.25
C ASN A 127 -6.46 3.85 -22.55
N ARG A 128 -7.15 2.83 -23.06
CA ARG A 128 -7.13 1.44 -22.56
C ARG A 128 -5.83 0.68 -22.77
N ASN A 129 -4.87 1.26 -23.48
CA ASN A 129 -3.60 0.60 -23.81
C ASN A 129 -2.39 1.15 -23.02
N GLY A 130 -2.54 2.20 -22.21
CA GLY A 130 -1.39 2.76 -21.50
C GLY A 130 -1.65 4.00 -20.63
N SER A 131 -2.88 4.21 -20.15
CA SER A 131 -3.21 5.35 -19.28
C SER A 131 -2.74 5.15 -17.82
N HIS A 132 -2.25 6.22 -17.19
CA HIS A 132 -2.09 6.33 -15.73
C HIS A 132 -3.41 6.78 -15.10
N PHE A 133 -4.46 5.99 -15.28
CA PHE A 133 -5.84 6.39 -14.97
C PHE A 133 -6.08 6.67 -13.48
N GLY A 134 -5.18 6.28 -12.57
CA GLY A 134 -5.22 6.71 -11.16
C GLY A 134 -4.44 7.99 -10.82
N TYR A 135 -3.51 8.46 -11.65
CA TYR A 135 -2.81 9.75 -11.44
C TYR A 135 -3.57 10.94 -12.04
N HIS A 136 -4.26 10.75 -13.16
CA HIS A 136 -5.12 11.78 -13.75
C HIS A 136 -6.20 12.36 -12.82
N PRO A 137 -6.96 11.56 -12.02
CA PRO A 137 -7.97 12.13 -11.12
C PRO A 137 -7.36 13.03 -10.04
N ILE A 138 -6.13 12.75 -9.59
CA ILE A 138 -5.40 13.59 -8.63
C ILE A 138 -5.14 14.97 -9.23
N ALA A 139 -4.56 15.01 -10.44
CA ALA A 139 -4.33 16.27 -11.13
C ALA A 139 -5.63 17.01 -11.45
N TYR A 140 -6.67 16.28 -11.90
CA TYR A 140 -7.98 16.84 -12.21
C TYR A 140 -8.60 17.55 -10.99
N ASP A 141 -8.49 16.91 -9.83
CA ASP A 141 -8.94 17.46 -8.56
C ASP A 141 -8.15 18.72 -8.17
N TRP A 142 -6.83 18.73 -8.39
CA TRP A 142 -5.96 19.82 -8.00
C TRP A 142 -6.07 21.05 -8.91
N ILE A 143 -6.34 20.88 -10.20
CA ILE A 143 -6.50 21.99 -11.17
C ILE A 143 -7.96 22.33 -11.46
N TYR A 144 -8.91 21.81 -10.67
CA TYR A 144 -10.34 21.83 -10.98
C TYR A 144 -10.90 23.22 -11.32
N ASP A 145 -10.47 24.26 -10.59
CA ASP A 145 -10.89 25.65 -10.78
C ASP A 145 -10.21 26.34 -11.98
N ALA A 146 -9.10 25.80 -12.50
CA ALA A 146 -8.55 26.22 -13.79
C ALA A 146 -9.34 25.69 -14.99
N LEU A 147 -10.11 24.61 -14.80
CA LEU A 147 -10.90 23.99 -15.86
C LEU A 147 -12.18 24.78 -16.12
N THR A 148 -12.54 24.96 -17.39
CA THR A 148 -13.87 25.44 -17.77
C THR A 148 -14.93 24.38 -17.41
N PRO A 149 -16.22 24.74 -17.29
CA PRO A 149 -17.29 23.77 -17.08
C PRO A 149 -17.28 22.62 -18.10
N GLU A 150 -17.02 22.93 -19.37
CA GLU A 150 -16.96 21.94 -20.46
C GLU A 150 -15.75 21.01 -20.31
N GLN A 151 -14.60 21.54 -19.86
CA GLN A 151 -13.40 20.74 -19.60
C GLN A 151 -13.61 19.81 -18.39
N ARG A 152 -14.29 20.28 -17.34
CA ARG A 152 -14.65 19.46 -16.18
C ARG A 152 -15.48 18.25 -16.60
N VAL A 153 -16.54 18.47 -17.38
CA VAL A 153 -17.37 17.38 -17.91
C VAL A 153 -16.56 16.47 -18.83
N ARG A 154 -15.82 17.03 -19.80
CA ARG A 154 -15.04 16.24 -20.77
C ARG A 154 -14.01 15.33 -20.11
N PHE A 155 -13.15 15.88 -19.25
CA PHE A 155 -12.10 15.11 -18.59
C PHE A 155 -12.69 14.22 -17.49
N GLY A 156 -13.74 14.66 -16.80
CA GLY A 156 -14.51 13.86 -15.86
C GLY A 156 -15.18 12.64 -16.52
N ASP A 157 -15.71 12.78 -17.74
CA ASP A 157 -16.25 11.65 -18.51
C ASP A 157 -15.15 10.67 -18.94
N ALA A 158 -13.99 11.18 -19.36
CA ALA A 158 -12.84 10.34 -19.69
C ALA A 158 -12.35 9.53 -18.49
N LEU A 159 -12.26 10.16 -17.31
CA LEU A 159 -11.96 9.51 -16.03
C LEU A 159 -13.03 8.48 -15.65
N GLY A 160 -14.30 8.89 -15.64
CA GLY A 160 -15.44 8.07 -15.23
C GLY A 160 -15.59 6.80 -16.06
N SER A 161 -15.13 6.80 -17.31
CA SER A 161 -15.11 5.61 -18.17
C SER A 161 -14.35 4.42 -17.54
N TRP A 162 -13.41 4.67 -16.63
CA TRP A 162 -12.63 3.63 -15.93
C TRP A 162 -13.32 2.99 -14.74
N LEU A 163 -14.44 3.52 -14.24
CA LEU A 163 -15.10 3.00 -13.03
C LEU A 163 -15.57 1.55 -13.16
N ARG A 164 -15.78 1.09 -14.40
CA ARG A 164 -16.15 -0.29 -14.73
C ARG A 164 -14.98 -1.17 -15.18
N TYR A 165 -13.74 -0.66 -15.10
CA TYR A 165 -12.55 -1.41 -15.50
C TYR A 165 -12.46 -2.74 -14.75
N TYR A 166 -11.99 -3.79 -15.45
CA TYR A 166 -11.79 -5.17 -14.98
C TYR A 166 -13.06 -5.98 -14.66
N THR A 167 -14.05 -5.36 -14.01
CA THR A 167 -15.25 -6.02 -13.49
C THR A 167 -16.53 -5.75 -14.29
N ASN A 168 -16.52 -4.78 -15.20
CA ASN A 168 -17.70 -4.25 -15.90
C ASN A 168 -18.77 -3.62 -14.99
N GLU A 169 -18.48 -3.52 -13.69
CA GLU A 169 -19.39 -2.97 -12.68
C GLU A 169 -18.69 -1.85 -11.89
N PRO A 170 -19.40 -0.75 -11.55
CA PRO A 170 -18.85 0.37 -10.82
C PRO A 170 -18.95 0.14 -9.31
N ARG A 171 -18.60 -1.06 -8.84
CA ARG A 171 -18.56 -1.43 -7.42
C ARG A 171 -17.41 -2.39 -7.19
N ILE A 172 -17.01 -2.53 -5.92
CA ILE A 172 -15.98 -3.48 -5.53
C ILE A 172 -16.57 -4.88 -5.70
N LEU A 173 -15.88 -5.75 -6.44
CA LEU A 173 -16.26 -7.17 -6.60
C LEU A 173 -15.16 -8.13 -6.16
N LEU A 174 -13.90 -7.70 -6.13
CA LEU A 174 -12.73 -8.56 -5.85
C LEU A 174 -12.64 -9.75 -6.81
N ARG A 175 -13.02 -9.55 -8.08
CA ARG A 175 -13.00 -10.62 -9.09
C ARG A 175 -11.57 -11.16 -9.22
N TRP A 176 -11.39 -12.46 -9.01
CA TRP A 176 -10.08 -13.12 -9.05
C TRP A 176 -9.05 -12.47 -8.11
N GLY A 177 -9.48 -11.94 -6.97
CA GLY A 177 -8.61 -11.35 -5.97
C GLY A 177 -9.28 -11.35 -4.61
N HIS A 178 -8.61 -10.73 -3.65
CA HIS A 178 -9.09 -10.49 -2.30
C HIS A 178 -8.37 -9.25 -1.73
N TRP A 179 -8.70 -8.86 -0.50
CA TRP A 179 -8.20 -7.63 0.12
C TRP A 179 -6.68 -7.65 0.34
N GLU A 180 -6.14 -8.82 0.64
CA GLU A 180 -4.72 -9.09 0.89
C GLU A 180 -3.93 -9.39 -0.39
N TYR A 181 -4.46 -9.12 -1.59
CA TYR A 181 -3.78 -9.38 -2.86
C TYR A 181 -3.41 -8.08 -3.57
N ASN A 182 -2.14 -7.93 -3.96
CA ASN A 182 -1.61 -6.65 -4.43
C ASN A 182 -2.33 -6.14 -5.68
N GLN A 183 -2.60 -7.03 -6.64
CA GLN A 183 -3.18 -6.63 -7.92
C GLN A 183 -4.60 -6.09 -7.71
N THR A 184 -5.32 -6.52 -6.67
CA THR A 184 -6.65 -5.98 -6.31
C THR A 184 -6.61 -4.45 -6.12
N TRP A 185 -5.53 -3.95 -5.53
CA TRP A 185 -5.36 -2.53 -5.23
C TRP A 185 -4.76 -1.72 -6.38
N GLY A 186 -3.91 -2.36 -7.18
CA GLY A 186 -3.18 -1.78 -8.29
C GLY A 186 -1.70 -1.46 -7.96
N PRO A 187 -0.86 -1.24 -8.99
CA PRO A 187 0.54 -0.93 -8.82
C PRO A 187 0.77 0.53 -8.43
N ILE A 188 1.97 0.83 -7.93
CA ILE A 188 2.43 2.17 -7.55
C ILE A 188 2.41 3.18 -8.71
N HIS A 189 2.47 2.69 -9.95
CA HIS A 189 2.36 3.51 -11.17
C HIS A 189 0.91 3.88 -11.53
N LEU A 190 -0.08 3.37 -10.77
CA LEU A 190 -1.52 3.62 -10.94
C LEU A 190 -1.99 3.55 -12.40
N ASN A 191 -1.42 2.59 -13.14
CA ASN A 191 -1.69 2.32 -14.55
C ASN A 191 -2.47 0.99 -14.68
N ILE A 192 -2.49 0.42 -15.88
CA ILE A 192 -3.30 -0.74 -16.27
C ILE A 192 -2.62 -2.07 -15.91
N GLY A 193 -1.30 -2.16 -16.00
CA GLY A 193 -0.57 -3.41 -15.76
C GLY A 193 -0.82 -3.94 -14.35
N ASN A 194 -0.94 -5.26 -14.20
CA ASN A 194 -1.06 -5.94 -12.91
C ASN A 194 -2.16 -5.36 -11.99
N THR A 195 -3.28 -4.93 -12.58
CA THR A 195 -4.40 -4.32 -11.86
C THR A 195 -5.67 -5.17 -12.02
N ARG A 196 -6.13 -5.77 -10.92
CA ARG A 196 -7.42 -6.44 -10.74
C ARG A 196 -8.33 -5.51 -9.95
N ASP A 197 -9.55 -5.28 -10.42
CA ASP A 197 -10.56 -4.39 -9.82
C ASP A 197 -10.17 -2.89 -9.60
N ALA A 198 -8.88 -2.54 -9.52
CA ALA A 198 -8.35 -1.17 -9.48
C ALA A 198 -8.90 -0.33 -8.31
N LEU A 199 -8.92 -0.88 -7.09
CA LEU A 199 -9.58 -0.25 -5.94
C LEU A 199 -9.10 1.19 -5.70
N THR A 200 -7.78 1.42 -5.70
CA THR A 200 -7.22 2.74 -5.45
C THR A 200 -7.59 3.71 -6.57
N GLN A 201 -7.39 3.32 -7.83
CA GLN A 201 -7.65 4.19 -8.97
C GLN A 201 -9.13 4.54 -9.09
N LYS A 202 -10.03 3.56 -8.93
CA LYS A 202 -11.48 3.79 -8.98
C LYS A 202 -11.94 4.69 -7.83
N LEU A 203 -11.38 4.55 -6.63
CA LEU A 203 -11.67 5.46 -5.52
C LEU A 203 -11.28 6.90 -5.87
N LEU A 204 -10.06 7.11 -6.34
CA LEU A 204 -9.56 8.43 -6.72
C LEU A 204 -10.42 9.06 -7.82
N ILE A 205 -10.79 8.28 -8.85
CA ILE A 205 -11.70 8.73 -9.91
C ILE A 205 -13.05 9.10 -9.35
N ALA A 206 -13.68 8.20 -8.59
CA ALA A 206 -15.02 8.39 -8.09
C ALA A 206 -15.08 9.65 -7.22
N LEU A 207 -14.15 9.80 -6.27
CA LEU A 207 -14.03 11.01 -5.45
C LEU A 207 -13.82 12.26 -6.30
N ALA A 208 -12.90 12.25 -7.28
CA ALA A 208 -12.60 13.42 -8.11
C ALA A 208 -13.79 13.91 -8.93
N ILE A 209 -14.61 13.00 -9.48
CA ILE A 209 -15.68 13.39 -10.42
C ILE A 209 -17.04 13.68 -9.76
N ARG A 210 -17.22 13.43 -8.46
CA ARG A 210 -18.51 13.70 -7.77
C ARG A 210 -18.88 15.18 -7.85
N GLY A 211 -20.05 15.49 -8.40
CA GLY A 211 -20.56 16.84 -8.54
C GLY A 211 -19.98 17.63 -9.72
N ALA A 212 -19.22 16.98 -10.62
CA ALA A 212 -18.69 17.59 -11.83
C ALA A 212 -19.68 17.59 -13.01
N GLY A 213 -20.85 16.95 -12.87
CA GLY A 213 -21.88 16.92 -13.92
C GLY A 213 -21.57 15.92 -15.04
N THR A 214 -20.72 14.93 -14.75
CA THR A 214 -20.34 13.88 -15.71
C THR A 214 -21.51 12.91 -15.92
N ARG A 215 -21.50 12.18 -17.05
CA ARG A 215 -22.47 11.09 -17.27
C ARG A 215 -22.23 9.88 -16.35
N TYR A 216 -21.10 9.85 -15.63
CA TYR A 216 -20.69 8.76 -14.74
C TYR A 216 -20.90 9.09 -13.25
N GLU A 217 -21.65 10.14 -12.91
CA GLU A 217 -21.97 10.49 -11.51
C GLU A 217 -22.60 9.33 -10.73
N ALA A 218 -23.51 8.58 -11.36
CA ALA A 218 -24.18 7.43 -10.77
C ALA A 218 -23.21 6.26 -10.53
N ASP A 219 -22.30 6.00 -11.48
CA ASP A 219 -21.25 4.99 -11.34
C ASP A 219 -20.29 5.38 -10.20
N ALA A 220 -19.88 6.65 -10.13
CA ALA A 220 -19.03 7.15 -9.05
C ALA A 220 -19.69 6.97 -7.69
N LYS A 221 -20.98 7.34 -7.57
CA LYS A 221 -21.74 7.14 -6.34
C LYS A 221 -21.82 5.65 -5.96
N THR A 222 -22.12 4.79 -6.93
CA THR A 222 -22.21 3.33 -6.70
C THR A 222 -20.89 2.77 -6.17
N PHE A 223 -19.76 3.23 -6.71
CA PHE A 223 -18.45 2.79 -6.25
C PHE A 223 -18.16 3.26 -4.82
N LEU A 224 -18.44 4.53 -4.52
CA LEU A 224 -18.22 5.09 -3.18
C LEU A 224 -19.17 4.48 -2.13
N ASP A 225 -20.41 4.16 -2.49
CA ASP A 225 -21.33 3.42 -1.63
C ASP A 225 -20.76 2.02 -1.33
N SER A 226 -20.28 1.32 -2.36
CA SER A 226 -19.63 0.01 -2.20
C SER A 226 -18.36 0.11 -1.35
N TRP A 227 -17.57 1.18 -1.48
CA TRP A 227 -16.38 1.43 -0.68
C TRP A 227 -16.75 1.63 0.79
N ASN A 228 -17.67 2.55 1.09
CA ASN A 228 -18.13 2.88 2.44
C ASN A 228 -18.75 1.67 3.16
N GLN A 229 -19.37 0.76 2.40
CA GLN A 229 -19.94 -0.46 2.96
C GLN A 229 -18.89 -1.55 3.16
N ARG A 230 -18.15 -1.91 2.10
CA ARG A 230 -17.34 -3.13 2.09
C ARG A 230 -15.98 -2.95 2.75
N VAL A 231 -15.35 -1.77 2.64
CA VAL A 231 -14.03 -1.57 3.26
C VAL A 231 -14.11 -1.73 4.78
N PRO A 232 -15.02 -1.05 5.49
CA PRO A 232 -15.16 -1.23 6.94
C PRO A 232 -15.62 -2.63 7.34
N ALA A 233 -16.54 -3.24 6.58
CA ALA A 233 -17.16 -4.53 6.95
C ALA A 233 -16.29 -5.75 6.60
N GLU A 234 -15.41 -5.65 5.60
CA GLU A 234 -14.67 -6.79 5.06
C GLU A 234 -13.16 -6.54 5.02
N CYS A 235 -12.73 -5.39 4.49
CA CYS A 235 -11.31 -5.09 4.32
C CYS A 235 -10.59 -4.86 5.65
N LEU A 236 -11.15 -4.06 6.55
CA LEU A 236 -10.49 -3.79 7.84
C LEU A 236 -10.35 -5.07 8.69
N PRO A 237 -11.37 -5.94 8.80
CA PRO A 237 -11.19 -7.26 9.44
C PRO A 237 -10.12 -8.12 8.79
N ALA A 238 -10.06 -8.16 7.44
CA ALA A 238 -9.03 -8.88 6.71
C ALA A 238 -7.62 -8.35 7.04
N PHE A 239 -7.44 -7.03 7.09
CA PHE A 239 -6.17 -6.39 7.44
C PHE A 239 -5.81 -6.56 8.92
N ASN A 240 -6.79 -6.59 9.84
CA ASN A 240 -6.57 -6.90 11.24
C ASN A 240 -6.12 -8.35 11.43
N ARG A 241 -6.64 -9.29 10.63
CA ARG A 241 -6.22 -10.69 10.62
C ARG A 241 -4.82 -10.86 10.05
N MET A 242 -4.54 -10.24 8.90
CA MET A 242 -3.23 -10.30 8.23
C MET A 242 -2.12 -9.69 9.11
N GLY A 243 -2.43 -8.63 9.85
CA GLY A 243 -1.47 -7.90 10.68
C GLY A 243 -0.57 -6.96 9.87
N GLY A 244 0.44 -6.37 10.50
CA GLY A 244 1.27 -5.31 9.90
C GLY A 244 2.19 -5.69 8.73
N VAL A 245 2.24 -6.96 8.33
CA VAL A 245 3.10 -7.45 7.25
C VAL A 245 2.26 -7.65 5.99
N TRP A 246 2.69 -7.08 4.86
CA TRP A 246 2.03 -7.39 3.60
C TRP A 246 2.23 -8.86 3.23
N SER A 247 1.14 -9.57 2.94
CA SER A 247 1.10 -11.00 2.67
C SER A 247 2.02 -11.47 1.54
N GLU A 248 2.32 -10.61 0.58
CA GLU A 248 3.20 -10.89 -0.56
C GLU A 248 4.58 -10.28 -0.38
N SER A 249 4.99 -10.11 0.89
CA SER A 249 6.25 -9.52 1.29
C SER A 249 6.43 -8.05 0.87
N TYR A 250 7.62 -7.51 1.16
CA TYR A 250 8.00 -6.17 0.74
C TYR A 250 8.23 -6.07 -0.78
N GLY A 251 8.55 -7.15 -1.50
CA GLY A 251 8.78 -7.11 -2.96
C GLY A 251 7.51 -6.71 -3.72
N HIS A 252 6.53 -7.61 -3.79
CA HIS A 252 5.22 -7.31 -4.38
C HIS A 252 4.43 -6.26 -3.58
N GLY A 253 4.66 -6.13 -2.27
CA GLY A 253 4.11 -5.05 -1.46
C GLY A 253 4.57 -3.67 -1.95
N ALA A 254 5.88 -3.48 -2.15
CA ALA A 254 6.45 -2.22 -2.64
C ALA A 254 6.06 -1.89 -4.08
N TYR A 255 5.70 -2.91 -4.88
CA TYR A 255 5.17 -2.69 -6.22
C TYR A 255 3.76 -2.06 -6.22
N GLY A 256 3.01 -2.12 -5.12
CA GLY A 256 1.69 -1.49 -5.03
C GLY A 256 1.22 -1.20 -3.60
N PRO A 257 0.71 -2.21 -2.86
CA PRO A 257 0.00 -2.08 -1.59
C PRO A 257 0.63 -1.15 -0.54
N VAL A 258 1.96 -1.27 -0.35
CA VAL A 258 2.75 -0.44 0.57
C VAL A 258 2.61 1.06 0.27
N THR A 259 2.27 1.41 -0.97
CA THR A 259 2.00 2.79 -1.37
C THR A 259 0.52 3.06 -1.54
N VAL A 260 -0.19 2.22 -2.30
CA VAL A 260 -1.53 2.57 -2.82
C VAL A 260 -2.64 2.41 -1.78
N ILE A 261 -2.48 1.56 -0.77
CA ILE A 261 -3.46 1.45 0.32
C ILE A 261 -3.43 2.70 1.21
N PRO A 262 -2.27 3.17 1.69
CA PRO A 262 -2.18 4.47 2.35
C PRO A 262 -2.73 5.62 1.50
N TYR A 263 -2.50 5.60 0.18
CA TYR A 263 -3.09 6.58 -0.73
C TYR A 263 -4.62 6.53 -0.70
N ALA A 264 -5.21 5.34 -0.83
CA ALA A 264 -6.66 5.19 -0.84
C ALA A 264 -7.28 5.66 0.50
N PHE A 265 -6.69 5.27 1.62
CA PHE A 265 -7.20 5.60 2.95
C PHE A 265 -7.08 7.10 3.25
N HIS A 266 -5.95 7.71 2.91
CA HIS A 266 -5.77 9.15 3.09
C HIS A 266 -6.65 9.97 2.13
N ALA A 267 -6.81 9.55 0.87
CA ALA A 267 -7.74 10.21 -0.05
C ALA A 267 -9.20 10.13 0.43
N TRP A 268 -9.62 8.99 0.96
CA TRP A 268 -10.94 8.86 1.58
C TRP A 268 -11.10 9.80 2.77
N ARG A 269 -10.08 9.86 3.65
CA ARG A 269 -10.06 10.76 4.82
C ARG A 269 -10.14 12.22 4.43
N THR A 270 -9.34 12.69 3.48
CA THR A 270 -9.36 14.11 3.06
C THR A 270 -10.63 14.48 2.32
N ALA A 271 -11.24 13.55 1.59
CA ALA A 271 -12.45 13.81 0.83
C ALA A 271 -13.74 13.70 1.65
N THR A 272 -13.75 12.89 2.73
CA THR A 272 -14.98 12.59 3.49
C THR A 272 -14.91 12.89 4.98
N GLY A 273 -13.71 13.09 5.53
CA GLY A 273 -13.47 13.18 6.97
C GLY A 273 -13.42 11.84 7.70
N ILE A 274 -13.75 10.72 7.03
CA ILE A 274 -13.73 9.39 7.64
C ILE A 274 -12.30 8.84 7.64
N ASP A 275 -11.73 8.66 8.83
CA ASP A 275 -10.39 8.12 8.99
C ASP A 275 -10.43 6.60 9.15
N LEU A 276 -10.06 5.87 8.09
CA LEU A 276 -10.00 4.40 8.10
C LEU A 276 -8.77 3.87 8.86
N PHE A 277 -7.69 4.65 8.99
CA PHE A 277 -6.53 4.23 9.79
C PHE A 277 -6.91 4.10 11.27
N ARG A 278 -7.79 4.97 11.77
CA ARG A 278 -8.29 4.94 13.16
C ARG A 278 -9.31 3.83 13.45
N GLN A 279 -9.78 3.13 12.42
CA GLN A 279 -10.75 2.04 12.56
C GLN A 279 -10.09 0.66 12.55
N LEU A 280 -8.81 0.59 12.20
CA LEU A 280 -8.00 -0.61 12.30
C LEU A 280 -7.54 -0.81 13.75
N GLU A 281 -7.26 -2.07 14.08
CA GLU A 281 -6.55 -2.39 15.30
C GLU A 281 -5.10 -1.87 15.22
N PRO A 282 -4.42 -1.65 16.36
CA PRO A 282 -3.03 -1.18 16.37
C PRO A 282 -2.04 -2.09 15.63
N TRP A 283 -2.38 -3.36 15.43
CA TRP A 283 -1.61 -4.34 14.67
C TRP A 283 -2.11 -4.54 13.23
N GLY A 284 -3.21 -3.90 12.84
CA GLY A 284 -3.78 -4.03 11.50
C GLY A 284 -2.94 -3.35 10.43
N TYR A 285 -2.97 -3.87 9.21
CA TYR A 285 -2.38 -3.19 8.06
C TYR A 285 -3.25 -2.00 7.61
N PRO A 286 -2.71 -0.81 7.28
CA PRO A 286 -1.29 -0.43 7.28
C PRO A 286 -0.84 0.27 8.58
N VAL A 287 -1.61 0.27 9.67
CA VAL A 287 -1.25 0.96 10.93
C VAL A 287 0.08 0.46 11.49
N GLU A 288 0.32 -0.85 11.43
CA GLU A 288 1.56 -1.46 11.93
C GLU A 288 2.68 -1.55 10.87
N GLU A 289 2.40 -1.19 9.61
CA GLU A 289 3.37 -1.22 8.51
C GLU A 289 4.66 -0.43 8.78
N PRO A 290 4.66 0.79 9.36
CA PRO A 290 5.90 1.53 9.62
C PRO A 290 6.87 0.74 10.50
N ARG A 291 6.33 0.01 11.48
CA ARG A 291 7.09 -0.87 12.36
C ARG A 291 7.67 -2.02 11.56
N TRP A 292 6.87 -2.70 10.75
CA TRP A 292 7.34 -3.77 9.88
C TRP A 292 8.50 -3.32 8.99
N VAL A 293 8.35 -2.19 8.28
CA VAL A 293 9.40 -1.66 7.41
C VAL A 293 10.69 -1.39 8.20
N ALA A 294 10.61 -0.79 9.40
CA ALA A 294 11.79 -0.60 10.25
C ALA A 294 12.48 -1.91 10.63
N TYR A 295 11.72 -2.94 11.00
CA TYR A 295 12.28 -4.24 11.36
C TYR A 295 12.88 -4.98 10.17
N THR A 296 12.37 -4.80 8.95
CA THR A 296 12.97 -5.42 7.75
C THR A 296 14.32 -4.82 7.35
N MET A 297 14.64 -3.59 7.77
CA MET A 297 15.88 -2.93 7.36
C MET A 297 17.11 -3.53 8.05
N MET A 298 18.11 -3.96 7.28
CA MET A 298 19.36 -4.48 7.82
C MET A 298 20.24 -3.35 8.41
N PRO A 299 20.94 -3.57 9.54
CA PRO A 299 21.68 -2.51 10.23
C PRO A 299 22.82 -1.86 9.42
N HIS A 300 23.41 -2.60 8.48
CA HIS A 300 24.66 -2.22 7.83
C HIS A 300 24.49 -1.43 6.51
N ASN A 301 23.28 -1.30 5.97
CA ASN A 301 23.09 -0.73 4.63
C ASN A 301 21.75 0.00 4.38
N GLU A 302 20.91 0.16 5.41
CA GLU A 302 19.60 0.84 5.32
C GLU A 302 18.67 0.28 4.22
N ARG A 303 18.83 -1.00 3.88
CA ARG A 303 18.02 -1.72 2.90
C ARG A 303 17.20 -2.79 3.58
N THR A 304 16.04 -3.09 3.01
CA THR A 304 15.22 -4.22 3.47
C THR A 304 15.99 -5.54 3.31
N ALA A 305 15.66 -6.54 4.11
CA ALA A 305 16.22 -7.88 3.98
C ALA A 305 15.61 -8.60 2.76
N TRP A 306 16.34 -9.58 2.24
CA TRP A 306 15.89 -10.51 1.19
C TRP A 306 14.97 -11.58 1.78
N ILE A 307 13.78 -11.16 2.20
CA ILE A 307 12.70 -12.02 2.69
C ILE A 307 11.73 -12.23 1.52
N ASP A 308 11.32 -13.49 1.29
CA ASP A 308 10.46 -13.85 0.17
C ASP A 308 11.03 -13.24 -1.14
N ASP A 309 10.23 -12.53 -1.94
CA ASP A 309 10.55 -11.90 -3.21
C ASP A 309 11.15 -10.49 -3.06
N GLY A 310 11.39 -10.05 -1.83
CA GLY A 310 12.10 -8.81 -1.54
C GLY A 310 13.49 -8.77 -2.18
N ASP A 311 13.87 -7.62 -2.73
CA ASP A 311 15.07 -7.42 -3.55
C ASP A 311 16.22 -6.68 -2.82
N GLY A 312 16.08 -6.48 -1.51
CA GLY A 312 17.04 -5.71 -0.72
C GLY A 312 17.19 -4.24 -1.16
N SER A 313 16.10 -3.64 -1.65
CA SER A 313 16.06 -2.21 -1.98
C SER A 313 15.93 -1.33 -0.73
N ARG A 314 16.18 -0.03 -0.90
CA ARG A 314 15.76 0.97 0.09
C ARG A 314 14.23 0.96 0.17
N PRO A 315 13.62 1.30 1.31
CA PRO A 315 12.17 1.28 1.48
C PRO A 315 11.47 2.47 0.78
N ALA A 316 11.73 2.66 -0.52
CA ALA A 316 11.29 3.79 -1.31
C ALA A 316 9.76 3.82 -1.49
N ALA A 317 9.12 2.67 -1.67
CA ALA A 317 7.66 2.58 -1.73
C ALA A 317 7.02 3.08 -0.44
N PHE A 318 7.47 2.58 0.72
CA PHE A 318 6.95 3.03 1.99
C PHE A 318 7.23 4.53 2.23
N ALA A 319 8.45 5.00 1.97
CA ALA A 319 8.79 6.42 2.14
C ALA A 319 7.92 7.37 1.29
N ARG A 320 7.38 6.93 0.14
CA ARG A 320 6.39 7.70 -0.64
C ARG A 320 5.03 7.78 0.05
N ALA A 321 4.57 6.69 0.68
CA ALA A 321 3.29 6.65 1.40
C ALA A 321 3.35 7.21 2.82
N ALA A 322 4.52 7.20 3.46
CA ALA A 322 4.71 7.57 4.86
C ALA A 322 4.04 8.89 5.30
N PRO A 323 4.07 10.00 4.52
CA PRO A 323 3.31 11.21 4.85
C PRO A 323 1.82 11.03 5.14
N MET A 324 1.22 9.96 4.60
CA MET A 324 -0.22 9.73 4.62
C MET A 324 -0.69 8.96 5.86
N LEU A 325 0.20 8.24 6.55
CA LEU A 325 -0.13 7.46 7.74
C LEU A 325 -0.20 8.33 9.02
N ARG A 326 0.47 9.49 9.02
CA ARG A 326 0.40 10.50 10.09
C ARG A 326 0.79 9.99 11.48
N ASP A 327 1.82 9.18 11.56
CA ASP A 327 2.47 8.78 12.81
C ASP A 327 3.97 9.16 12.82
N GLY A 328 4.59 9.14 14.01
CA GLY A 328 5.97 9.57 14.17
C GLY A 328 6.99 8.69 13.45
N LEU A 329 6.78 7.37 13.37
CA LEU A 329 7.72 6.49 12.67
C LEU A 329 7.62 6.68 11.16
N SER A 330 6.42 6.86 10.62
CA SER A 330 6.23 7.28 9.23
C SER A 330 6.85 8.64 8.94
N GLN A 331 6.75 9.62 9.84
CA GLN A 331 7.43 10.91 9.69
C GLN A 331 8.94 10.74 9.57
N TRP A 332 9.55 9.88 10.38
CA TRP A 332 10.98 9.56 10.28
C TRP A 332 11.33 8.95 8.92
N PHE A 333 10.53 8.00 8.43
CA PHE A 333 10.73 7.41 7.10
C PHE A 333 10.56 8.41 5.97
N CYS A 334 9.63 9.36 6.10
CA CYS A 334 9.48 10.42 5.13
C CYS A 334 10.70 11.36 5.12
N ASP A 335 11.19 11.74 6.30
CA ASP A 335 12.37 12.60 6.44
C ASP A 335 13.62 11.93 5.86
N ARG A 336 13.90 10.67 6.26
CA ARG A 336 15.03 9.90 5.73
C ARG A 336 14.87 9.63 4.23
N GLY A 337 13.66 9.27 3.80
CA GLY A 337 13.29 9.08 2.39
C GLY A 337 13.66 10.27 1.50
N SER A 338 13.56 11.48 2.03
CA SER A 338 13.93 12.72 1.34
C SER A 338 15.43 12.81 1.00
N GLU A 339 16.29 11.92 1.50
CA GLU A 339 17.71 11.88 1.14
C GLU A 339 17.96 11.11 -0.16
N TRP A 340 17.07 10.18 -0.53
CA TRP A 340 17.27 9.29 -1.68
C TRP A 340 16.10 9.20 -2.66
N LEU A 341 14.90 9.64 -2.27
CA LEU A 341 13.77 9.74 -3.18
C LEU A 341 13.96 10.94 -4.12
N ARG A 342 13.73 10.69 -5.41
CA ARG A 342 13.73 11.77 -6.40
C ARG A 342 12.42 12.54 -6.30
N GLU A 343 11.31 11.85 -6.11
CA GLU A 343 9.96 12.40 -6.02
C GLU A 343 9.79 13.18 -4.71
N ARG A 344 9.13 14.35 -4.81
CA ARG A 344 8.87 15.23 -3.66
C ARG A 344 7.39 15.54 -3.46
N TRP A 345 6.56 15.24 -4.45
CA TRP A 345 5.16 15.66 -4.46
C TRP A 345 4.38 15.04 -3.30
N GLN A 346 4.64 13.78 -2.92
CA GLN A 346 3.94 13.12 -1.82
C GLN A 346 4.19 13.83 -0.49
N ARG A 347 5.47 14.11 -0.22
CA ARG A 347 5.89 14.84 0.98
C ARG A 347 5.30 16.24 0.99
N VAL A 348 5.42 16.98 -0.11
CA VAL A 348 4.84 18.33 -0.23
C VAL A 348 3.33 18.32 0.00
N ALA A 349 2.59 17.38 -0.59
CA ALA A 349 1.14 17.32 -0.48
C ALA A 349 0.66 16.93 0.94
N CYS A 350 1.34 15.99 1.60
CA CYS A 350 0.76 15.26 2.72
C CYS A 350 1.52 15.39 4.05
N TYR A 351 2.79 15.82 4.04
CA TYR A 351 3.62 15.86 5.26
C TYR A 351 3.07 16.87 6.27
N ASP A 352 2.94 16.45 7.53
CA ASP A 352 2.45 17.28 8.62
C ASP A 352 3.59 17.61 9.59
N PRO A 353 4.20 18.81 9.50
CA PRO A 353 5.34 19.17 10.35
C PRO A 353 4.99 19.28 11.84
N ALA A 354 3.71 19.24 12.22
CA ALA A 354 3.32 19.23 13.62
C ALA A 354 3.50 17.83 14.27
N ILE A 355 3.67 16.78 13.48
CA ILE A 355 3.90 15.42 13.97
C ILE A 355 5.40 15.18 14.10
N PRO A 356 5.95 15.01 15.32
CA PRO A 356 7.37 14.76 15.51
C PRO A 356 7.78 13.41 14.90
N ALA A 357 8.91 13.39 14.20
CA ALA A 357 9.52 12.15 13.73
C ALA A 357 10.03 11.33 14.93
N THR A 358 9.65 10.06 14.98
CA THR A 358 10.10 9.09 15.98
C THR A 358 11.01 8.08 15.29
N PRO A 359 12.31 8.05 15.62
CA PRO A 359 13.24 7.17 14.95
C PRO A 359 13.10 5.75 15.54
N PRO A 360 13.53 4.69 14.83
CA PRO A 360 13.24 3.32 15.22
C PRO A 360 13.95 2.86 16.49
N GLU A 361 14.90 3.62 17.04
CA GLU A 361 15.63 3.33 18.28
C GLU A 361 14.71 3.16 19.51
N SER A 362 13.49 3.71 19.47
CA SER A 362 12.50 3.51 20.52
C SER A 362 11.76 2.16 20.44
N LEU A 363 11.93 1.42 19.34
CA LEU A 363 11.27 0.12 19.15
C LEU A 363 12.01 -0.98 19.93
N PRO A 364 11.30 -2.03 20.37
CA PRO A 364 11.92 -3.20 20.99
C PRO A 364 13.02 -3.84 20.13
N LEU A 365 13.96 -4.53 20.75
CA LEU A 365 15.00 -5.26 20.02
C LEU A 365 14.48 -6.51 19.31
N GLY A 366 13.34 -7.07 19.76
CA GLY A 366 12.65 -8.17 19.10
C GLY A 366 11.16 -7.90 19.04
N TYR A 367 10.52 -8.29 17.93
CA TYR A 367 9.09 -8.07 17.73
C TYR A 367 8.46 -9.20 16.91
N LEU A 368 7.32 -9.69 17.36
CA LEU A 368 6.47 -10.65 16.66
C LEU A 368 5.34 -9.88 15.98
N PHE A 369 5.19 -10.08 14.67
CA PHE A 369 4.00 -9.71 13.91
C PHE A 369 3.08 -10.93 13.88
N PRO A 370 2.07 -11.01 14.76
CA PRO A 370 1.33 -12.25 14.99
C PRO A 370 0.50 -12.68 13.78
N GLY A 371 -0.08 -11.74 13.04
CA GLY A 371 -0.90 -12.05 11.86
C GLY A 371 -0.12 -12.76 10.75
N ALA A 372 1.18 -12.48 10.62
CA ALA A 372 2.06 -13.14 9.66
C ALA A 372 2.95 -14.23 10.28
N GLY A 373 2.94 -14.42 11.60
CA GLY A 373 3.87 -15.34 12.25
C GLY A 373 5.35 -14.98 12.05
N HIS A 374 5.65 -13.69 11.88
CA HIS A 374 7.01 -13.21 11.61
C HIS A 374 7.65 -12.63 12.87
N VAL A 375 8.85 -13.10 13.21
CA VAL A 375 9.68 -12.56 14.30
C VAL A 375 10.91 -11.89 13.71
N TYR A 376 11.10 -10.62 14.08
CA TYR A 376 12.29 -9.84 13.75
C TYR A 376 13.06 -9.54 15.01
N MET A 377 14.38 -9.67 14.95
CA MET A 377 15.26 -9.48 16.09
C MET A 377 16.49 -8.69 15.67
N ARG A 378 17.00 -7.86 16.58
CA ARG A 378 18.29 -7.18 16.44
C ARG A 378 18.95 -6.96 17.79
N SER A 379 20.26 -6.82 17.79
CA SER A 379 21.03 -6.56 19.02
C SER A 379 21.14 -5.07 19.39
N ALA A 380 20.97 -4.17 18.42
CA ALA A 380 20.89 -2.73 18.60
C ALA A 380 20.25 -2.06 17.36
N TRP A 381 19.69 -0.86 17.51
CA TRP A 381 19.17 -0.06 16.40
C TRP A 381 20.25 0.83 15.77
N ASN A 382 21.12 1.40 16.59
CA ASN A 382 22.09 2.43 16.24
C ASN A 382 23.55 1.91 16.10
N ASP A 383 23.72 0.63 15.79
CA ASP A 383 25.03 0.03 15.50
C ASP A 383 24.98 -0.68 14.13
N PRO A 384 25.74 -0.22 13.11
CA PRO A 384 25.80 -0.89 11.82
C PRO A 384 26.38 -2.32 11.90
N ASN A 385 27.01 -2.69 13.01
CA ASN A 385 27.52 -4.03 13.29
C ASN A 385 26.56 -4.90 14.12
N ALA A 386 25.37 -4.39 14.45
CA ALA A 386 24.37 -5.16 15.16
C ALA A 386 24.04 -6.45 14.39
N THR A 387 23.91 -7.54 15.14
CA THR A 387 23.23 -8.74 14.64
C THR A 387 21.78 -8.39 14.38
N TRP A 388 21.27 -8.80 13.22
CA TRP A 388 19.86 -8.82 12.83
C TRP A 388 19.47 -10.24 12.46
N ALA A 389 18.26 -10.66 12.82
CA ALA A 389 17.72 -11.96 12.49
C ALA A 389 16.22 -11.90 12.19
N PHE A 390 15.77 -12.82 11.36
CA PHE A 390 14.37 -13.02 11.01
C PHE A 390 14.03 -14.50 11.13
N PHE A 391 12.81 -14.79 11.56
CA PHE A 391 12.19 -16.11 11.47
C PHE A 391 10.72 -15.92 11.05
N GLY A 392 10.29 -16.61 10.00
CA GLY A 392 8.92 -16.58 9.51
C GLY A 392 8.28 -17.95 9.61
N CYS A 393 7.08 -18.03 10.20
CA CYS A 393 6.25 -19.23 10.18
C CYS A 393 4.80 -18.82 10.49
N GLY A 394 3.97 -18.68 9.45
CA GLY A 394 2.63 -18.15 9.56
C GLY A 394 1.70 -18.52 8.41
N PRO A 395 0.50 -17.93 8.39
CA PRO A 395 -0.47 -18.17 7.33
C PRO A 395 -0.07 -17.49 6.02
N GLN A 396 -0.32 -18.16 4.91
CA GLN A 396 -0.20 -17.60 3.57
C GLN A 396 -1.54 -17.03 3.13
N PHE A 397 -1.61 -15.73 2.88
CA PHE A 397 -2.85 -15.08 2.46
C PHE A 397 -2.96 -14.90 0.95
N ALA A 398 -1.86 -14.91 0.19
CA ALA A 398 -1.84 -14.40 -1.17
C ALA A 398 -0.91 -15.14 -2.15
N GLY A 399 -1.22 -14.99 -3.44
CA GLY A 399 -0.60 -15.71 -4.58
C GLY A 399 0.92 -15.60 -4.70
N HIS A 400 1.50 -14.44 -4.34
CA HIS A 400 2.93 -14.23 -4.48
C HIS A 400 3.77 -14.66 -3.27
N SER A 401 3.15 -15.07 -2.16
CA SER A 401 3.85 -15.65 -0.98
C SER A 401 4.72 -16.86 -1.39
N ARG A 402 5.85 -17.07 -0.71
CA ARG A 402 6.79 -18.17 -1.03
C ARG A 402 6.56 -19.41 -0.18
N ASP A 403 7.17 -20.50 -0.62
CA ASP A 403 7.20 -21.79 0.08
C ASP A 403 8.30 -21.77 1.15
N ASP A 404 8.26 -20.82 2.09
CA ASP A 404 9.33 -20.49 3.04
C ASP A 404 8.93 -20.54 4.53
N GLU A 405 7.83 -21.21 4.89
CA GLU A 405 7.46 -21.38 6.30
C GLU A 405 8.53 -22.14 7.09
N GLY A 406 8.96 -21.54 8.21
CA GLY A 406 10.10 -21.99 9.01
C GLY A 406 11.44 -21.39 8.59
N HIS A 407 11.47 -20.49 7.59
CA HIS A 407 12.67 -19.85 7.11
C HIS A 407 13.25 -18.87 8.13
N PHE A 408 14.58 -18.83 8.21
CA PHE A 408 15.30 -17.83 8.98
C PHE A 408 16.46 -17.20 8.20
N LEU A 409 16.77 -15.96 8.60
CA LEU A 409 17.87 -15.16 8.09
C LEU A 409 18.68 -14.62 9.25
N ILE A 410 20.00 -14.47 9.06
CA ILE A 410 20.91 -13.87 10.04
C ILE A 410 21.88 -12.97 9.31
N ALA A 411 21.98 -11.71 9.75
CA ALA A 411 22.93 -10.74 9.24
C ALA A 411 23.76 -10.14 10.38
N LYS A 412 25.07 -10.02 10.17
CA LYS A 412 25.99 -9.25 11.01
C LYS A 412 27.16 -8.80 10.15
N ARG A 413 27.26 -7.50 9.88
CA ARG A 413 28.22 -6.93 8.90
C ARG A 413 28.09 -7.51 7.48
N GLY A 414 26.88 -7.92 7.11
CA GLY A 414 26.59 -8.68 5.89
C GLY A 414 25.71 -9.89 6.20
N ALA A 415 25.24 -10.58 5.16
CA ALA A 415 24.44 -11.80 5.32
C ALA A 415 25.33 -12.97 5.76
N LEU A 416 24.99 -13.62 6.88
CA LEU A 416 25.62 -14.85 7.35
C LEU A 416 24.78 -16.06 6.98
N VAL A 417 23.47 -15.93 7.13
CA VAL A 417 22.46 -16.89 6.69
C VAL A 417 21.48 -16.11 5.81
N SER A 418 21.49 -16.41 4.52
CA SER A 418 20.67 -15.76 3.49
C SER A 418 19.73 -16.76 2.85
N ARG A 419 18.65 -16.28 2.23
CA ARG A 419 17.98 -16.98 1.15
C ARG A 419 18.97 -17.16 -0.01
N GLN A 420 18.93 -18.32 -0.66
CA GLN A 420 19.71 -18.62 -1.86
C GLN A 420 18.87 -18.40 -3.12
N GLY A 421 19.46 -18.52 -4.31
CA GLY A 421 18.74 -18.34 -5.57
C GLY A 421 18.48 -16.88 -5.96
N GLY A 422 18.09 -16.68 -7.22
CA GLY A 422 17.91 -15.37 -7.84
C GLY A 422 16.44 -14.93 -7.93
N GLN A 423 16.24 -13.82 -8.65
CA GLN A 423 14.90 -13.38 -9.06
C GLN A 423 14.21 -14.46 -9.90
N GLY A 424 12.92 -14.70 -9.66
CA GLY A 424 12.15 -15.74 -10.35
C GLY A 424 10.70 -15.81 -9.87
N HIS A 425 9.82 -16.32 -10.74
CA HIS A 425 8.42 -16.56 -10.41
C HIS A 425 8.28 -17.86 -9.61
N ASN A 426 7.25 -17.97 -8.78
CA ASN A 426 6.99 -19.15 -7.94
C ASN A 426 6.79 -20.43 -8.79
N ASP A 427 6.37 -20.24 -10.04
CA ASP A 427 6.15 -21.28 -11.05
C ASP A 427 7.25 -21.36 -12.12
N SER A 428 8.37 -20.63 -11.97
CA SER A 428 9.43 -20.66 -12.99
C SER A 428 10.23 -21.96 -12.96
N ASP A 429 10.65 -22.39 -11.77
CA ASP A 429 11.40 -23.62 -11.53
C ASP A 429 11.31 -24.03 -10.04
N TYR A 430 11.78 -25.23 -9.71
CA TYR A 430 11.75 -25.79 -8.36
C TYR A 430 12.79 -25.18 -7.40
N TYR A 431 13.81 -24.51 -7.91
CA TYR A 431 14.85 -23.90 -7.09
C TYR A 431 14.44 -22.48 -6.67
N ALA A 432 14.32 -21.55 -7.61
CA ALA A 432 13.94 -20.16 -7.36
C ALA A 432 12.50 -20.04 -6.81
N GLY A 433 11.60 -20.93 -7.25
CA GLY A 433 10.19 -20.94 -6.84
C GLY A 433 9.87 -21.88 -5.69
N GLY A 434 10.76 -22.81 -5.32
CA GLY A 434 10.52 -23.82 -4.29
C GLY A 434 11.25 -23.61 -2.97
N SER A 435 11.24 -24.65 -2.15
CA SER A 435 11.67 -24.57 -0.75
C SER A 435 13.19 -24.67 -0.58
N LEU A 436 13.91 -25.25 -1.54
CA LEU A 436 15.34 -25.55 -1.43
C LEU A 436 16.26 -24.33 -1.26
N ILE A 437 15.76 -23.15 -1.61
CA ILE A 437 16.52 -21.90 -1.46
C ILE A 437 16.37 -21.26 -0.08
N TYR A 438 15.46 -21.77 0.75
CA TYR A 438 15.20 -21.27 2.09
C TYR A 438 15.90 -22.13 3.13
N ASN A 439 16.32 -21.48 4.21
CA ASN A 439 16.83 -22.15 5.41
C ASN A 439 15.69 -22.83 6.18
N ILE A 440 15.16 -23.93 5.65
CA ILE A 440 14.08 -24.73 6.24
C ILE A 440 14.46 -26.22 6.28
N VAL A 441 13.60 -27.04 6.87
CA VAL A 441 13.71 -28.51 6.85
C VAL A 441 12.83 -29.04 5.72
N THR A 442 13.39 -29.92 4.90
CA THR A 442 12.65 -30.67 3.86
C THR A 442 12.53 -32.15 4.24
N ILE A 443 11.44 -32.78 3.81
CA ILE A 443 11.17 -34.22 3.98
C ILE A 443 10.82 -34.79 2.62
N PHE A 444 11.74 -35.53 2.01
CA PHE A 444 11.53 -36.08 0.67
C PHE A 444 10.73 -37.38 0.71
N ASP A 445 9.46 -37.32 0.29
CA ASP A 445 8.67 -38.50 -0.05
C ASP A 445 8.68 -38.69 -1.58
N PRO A 446 9.30 -39.74 -2.13
CA PRO A 446 9.38 -39.95 -3.58
C PRO A 446 8.02 -40.15 -4.26
N SER A 447 6.95 -40.38 -3.50
CA SER A 447 5.57 -40.51 -3.98
C SER A 447 4.77 -39.21 -3.94
N GLU A 448 5.30 -38.17 -3.28
CA GLU A 448 4.66 -36.86 -3.20
C GLU A 448 4.62 -36.16 -4.56
N LYS A 449 3.49 -35.51 -4.83
CA LYS A 449 3.23 -34.78 -6.09
C LYS A 449 3.00 -33.32 -5.79
N PHE A 450 3.87 -32.47 -6.32
CA PHE A 450 3.71 -31.03 -6.25
C PHE A 450 2.74 -30.54 -7.35
N ARG A 451 1.88 -29.58 -7.00
CA ARG A 451 1.03 -28.86 -7.96
C ARG A 451 1.60 -27.47 -8.21
N ARG A 452 2.36 -27.33 -9.29
CA ARG A 452 2.81 -26.05 -9.88
C ARG A 452 2.39 -25.98 -11.34
N ASP A 453 2.27 -24.76 -11.85
CA ASP A 453 1.86 -24.53 -13.23
C ASP A 453 2.93 -25.00 -14.24
N LYS A 454 4.20 -24.98 -13.84
CA LYS A 454 5.36 -25.47 -14.61
C LYS A 454 6.43 -26.04 -13.67
N GLY A 455 7.24 -27.00 -14.17
CA GLY A 455 8.41 -27.52 -13.44
C GLY A 455 8.09 -28.27 -12.15
N ASN A 456 7.17 -29.25 -12.21
CA ASN A 456 6.73 -30.09 -11.08
C ASN A 456 7.81 -31.10 -10.62
N GLU A 457 8.94 -30.62 -10.15
CA GLU A 457 9.92 -31.46 -9.45
C GLU A 457 9.65 -31.46 -7.95
N ASN A 458 9.78 -32.63 -7.33
CA ASN A 458 9.60 -32.84 -5.90
C ASN A 458 10.87 -32.45 -5.17
N ASP A 459 10.81 -31.39 -4.37
CA ASP A 459 11.94 -30.86 -3.61
C ASP A 459 11.90 -31.28 -2.12
N GLY A 460 10.93 -32.10 -1.73
CA GLY A 460 10.61 -32.44 -0.33
C GLY A 460 10.22 -31.22 0.51
N GLY A 461 9.87 -30.11 -0.16
CA GLY A 461 9.56 -28.82 0.42
C GLY A 461 8.11 -28.69 0.88
N LEU A 462 7.68 -27.43 0.99
CA LEU A 462 6.33 -27.11 1.43
C LEU A 462 5.31 -27.27 0.31
N VAL A 463 4.13 -27.78 0.66
CA VAL A 463 2.99 -27.88 -0.26
C VAL A 463 2.36 -26.50 -0.43
N ARG A 464 2.22 -26.10 -1.70
CA ARG A 464 1.68 -24.81 -2.07
C ARG A 464 0.14 -24.86 -2.14
N HIS A 465 -0.50 -24.36 -1.09
CA HIS A 465 -1.96 -24.33 -1.03
C HIS A 465 -2.58 -23.23 -1.89
N VAL A 466 -1.82 -22.21 -2.30
CA VAL A 466 -2.33 -20.98 -2.93
C VAL A 466 -3.09 -21.19 -4.27
N TYR A 467 -2.99 -22.38 -4.89
CA TYR A 467 -3.74 -22.76 -6.10
C TYR A 467 -5.05 -23.51 -5.82
N GLU A 468 -5.31 -23.89 -4.58
CA GLU A 468 -6.55 -24.51 -4.14
C GLU A 468 -7.63 -23.45 -3.98
N GLY A 469 -8.11 -22.91 -5.11
CA GLY A 469 -9.04 -21.78 -5.15
C GLY A 469 -10.16 -21.86 -4.10
N GLY A 470 -10.18 -20.89 -3.19
CA GLY A 470 -11.14 -20.77 -2.10
C GLY A 470 -10.69 -19.67 -1.13
N PRO A 471 -11.55 -19.20 -0.20
CA PRO A 471 -11.09 -18.40 0.92
C PRO A 471 -10.18 -19.31 1.77
N PHE A 472 -8.87 -19.13 1.68
CA PHE A 472 -7.92 -19.70 2.63
C PHE A 472 -8.26 -19.18 4.04
N PRO A 473 -8.02 -19.98 5.11
CA PRO A 473 -8.43 -19.65 6.48
C PRO A 473 -8.06 -18.24 6.94
#